data_AF-A0A960UKD0-F1
#
_entry.id   AF-A0A960UKD0-F1
#
_cell.length_a   1.000
_cell.length_b   1.000
_cell.length_c   1.000
_cell.angle_alpha   90.00
_cell.angle_beta   90.00
_cell.angle_gamma   90.00
#
_symmetry.space_group_name_H-M   'P 1'
#
loop_
_entity.id
_entity.type
_entity.pdbx_description
1 polymer ?
#
loop_
_entity_poly.entity_id
_entity_poly.type
_entity_poly.pdbx_seq_one_letter_code
_entity_poly.pdbx_strand_id
1 'polypeptide(L)'
;MLTRHHPLSGRLARASALLLLLLALALPAFGAPNEILLAAGSLDTRQPVAPPADPSLRIAPPDPDESAHWIVHWNTDVSTARKDELRSLGAELLGYLPERAWLVRMTGAQAAAAGALGSVDYVGLWQPAYALSPEIGTHVYQDPERRADTRLRLVVDLFPGVDANLLAAGARKLGAALDGLYPD
;
A
#
# COMPACT_ATOMS: atom_id res chain seq x y z
N MET A 1 42.23 32.77 -64.23
CA MET A 1 42.81 32.47 -62.90
C MET A 1 41.73 31.75 -62.10
N LEU A 2 42.11 30.69 -61.37
CA LEU A 2 41.29 29.64 -60.74
C LEU A 2 40.05 30.19 -59.97
N THR A 3 38.94 29.46 -59.74
CA THR A 3 38.84 28.12 -59.14
C THR A 3 37.40 27.58 -59.17
N ARG A 4 37.29 26.26 -59.41
CA ARG A 4 36.23 25.25 -59.11
C ARG A 4 34.97 25.66 -58.33
N HIS A 5 33.82 25.07 -58.69
CA HIS A 5 33.21 23.99 -57.89
C HIS A 5 32.17 23.16 -58.69
N HIS A 6 32.33 21.84 -58.59
CA HIS A 6 31.45 20.77 -59.06
C HIS A 6 30.49 20.35 -57.90
N PRO A 7 29.56 19.41 -58.06
CA PRO A 7 28.14 19.52 -57.72
C PRO A 7 27.78 18.72 -56.45
N LEU A 8 26.50 18.62 -56.10
CA LEU A 8 25.74 17.36 -56.07
C LEU A 8 24.48 17.47 -55.22
N SER A 9 23.39 17.13 -55.89
CA SER A 9 22.10 16.73 -55.40
C SER A 9 22.16 15.48 -54.50
N GLY A 10 21.18 15.37 -53.60
CA GLY A 10 20.65 14.09 -53.16
C GLY A 10 20.77 13.82 -51.65
N ARG A 11 19.64 13.93 -50.95
CA ARG A 11 18.91 12.79 -50.34
C ARG A 11 17.90 13.30 -49.31
N LEU A 12 16.69 13.52 -49.78
CA LEU A 12 15.47 13.38 -48.97
C LEU A 12 15.29 11.91 -48.57
N ALA A 13 14.59 11.73 -47.45
CA ALA A 13 13.93 10.51 -46.99
C ALA A 13 14.83 9.40 -46.44
N ARG A 14 14.95 9.35 -45.10
CA ARG A 14 14.95 8.12 -44.25
C ARG A 14 15.24 8.49 -42.79
N ALA A 15 14.25 8.98 -42.05
CA ALA A 15 14.36 9.06 -40.59
C ALA A 15 13.01 9.09 -39.85
N SER A 16 11.92 8.59 -40.44
CA SER A 16 10.57 8.59 -39.82
C SER A 16 10.08 7.22 -39.37
N ALA A 17 10.98 6.24 -39.17
CA ALA A 17 10.60 4.88 -38.79
C ALA A 17 11.17 4.41 -37.44
N LEU A 18 11.86 5.28 -36.68
CA LEU A 18 12.46 4.91 -35.38
C LEU A 18 11.80 5.56 -34.15
N LEU A 19 10.80 6.43 -34.33
CA LEU A 19 10.15 7.13 -33.21
C LEU A 19 8.85 6.47 -32.72
N LEU A 20 8.38 5.41 -33.40
CA LEU A 20 7.17 4.66 -33.00
C LEU A 20 7.45 3.34 -32.27
N LEU A 21 8.73 2.94 -32.11
CA LEU A 21 9.10 1.69 -31.43
C LEU A 21 9.70 1.89 -30.03
N LEU A 22 9.93 3.12 -29.59
CA LEU A 22 10.44 3.43 -28.24
C LEU A 22 9.37 3.95 -27.27
N LEU A 23 8.12 4.10 -27.71
CA LEU A 23 6.99 4.52 -26.86
C LEU A 23 6.17 3.32 -26.33
N ALA A 24 6.78 2.13 -26.24
CA ALA A 24 6.10 0.89 -25.86
C ALA A 24 6.62 0.24 -24.56
N LEU A 25 7.54 0.85 -23.81
CA LEU A 25 8.10 0.25 -22.59
C LEU A 25 8.10 1.16 -21.36
N ALA A 26 7.05 1.95 -21.21
CA ALA A 26 6.70 2.52 -19.91
C ALA A 26 5.18 2.52 -19.75
N LEU A 27 4.54 1.36 -19.97
CA LEU A 27 3.28 1.13 -19.27
C LEU A 27 3.66 1.11 -17.78
N PRO A 28 3.13 2.00 -16.93
CA PRO A 28 3.23 1.76 -15.50
C PRO A 28 2.66 0.37 -15.28
N ALA A 29 3.37 -0.46 -14.50
CA ALA A 29 2.81 -1.71 -14.03
C ALA A 29 1.60 -1.34 -13.15
N PHE A 30 0.42 -1.24 -13.76
CA PHE A 30 -0.82 -1.34 -13.02
C PHE A 30 -0.77 -2.73 -12.38
N GLY A 31 -0.90 -2.79 -11.05
CA GLY A 31 -0.97 -4.07 -10.34
C GLY A 31 -2.06 -4.94 -10.93
N ALA A 32 -1.98 -6.26 -10.68
CA ALA A 32 -2.99 -7.15 -11.23
C ALA A 32 -4.38 -6.69 -10.73
N PRO A 33 -5.45 -6.79 -11.53
CA PRO A 33 -6.76 -6.20 -11.22
C PRO A 33 -7.46 -6.75 -9.96
N ASN A 34 -6.82 -7.67 -9.23
CA ASN A 34 -7.31 -8.29 -8.00
C ASN A 34 -6.20 -8.33 -6.95
N GLU A 35 -5.22 -7.44 -7.05
CA GLU A 35 -4.08 -7.38 -6.15
C GLU A 35 -4.18 -6.13 -5.30
N ILE A 36 -3.80 -6.23 -4.03
CA ILE A 36 -3.65 -5.09 -3.12
C ILE A 36 -2.20 -5.09 -2.67
N LEU A 37 -1.50 -3.98 -2.87
CA LEU A 37 -0.12 -3.84 -2.37
C LEU A 37 -0.15 -3.37 -0.91
N LEU A 38 0.60 -4.06 -0.07
CA LEU A 38 0.74 -3.85 1.36
C LEU A 38 2.23 -3.67 1.67
N ALA A 39 2.56 -3.21 2.88
CA ALA A 39 3.96 -3.14 3.30
C ALA A 39 4.59 -4.55 3.28
N ALA A 40 3.87 -5.55 3.78
CA ALA A 40 4.35 -6.92 3.89
C ALA A 40 4.33 -7.75 2.59
N GLY A 41 3.92 -7.17 1.46
CA GLY A 41 3.80 -7.86 0.17
C GLY A 41 2.49 -7.57 -0.54
N SER A 42 2.00 -8.52 -1.34
CA SER A 42 0.72 -8.36 -2.04
C SER A 42 -0.33 -9.38 -1.60
N LEU A 43 -1.60 -8.98 -1.72
CA LEU A 43 -2.77 -9.77 -1.40
C LEU A 43 -3.62 -9.97 -2.66
N ASP A 44 -3.84 -11.22 -3.07
CA ASP A 44 -4.80 -11.57 -4.13
C ASP A 44 -6.22 -11.62 -3.53
N THR A 45 -7.11 -10.75 -4.00
CA THR A 45 -8.49 -10.64 -3.51
C THR A 45 -9.37 -11.84 -3.89
N ARG A 46 -8.97 -12.64 -4.89
CA ARG A 46 -9.67 -13.88 -5.27
C ARG A 46 -9.26 -15.07 -4.41
N GLN A 47 -8.04 -15.02 -3.88
CA GLN A 47 -7.48 -16.05 -3.01
C GLN A 47 -6.75 -15.38 -1.84
N PRO A 48 -7.50 -14.74 -0.92
CA PRO A 48 -6.90 -13.91 0.12
C PRO A 48 -6.14 -14.78 1.13
N VAL A 49 -4.85 -14.96 0.90
CA VAL A 49 -3.91 -15.54 1.85
C VAL A 49 -3.12 -14.39 2.45
N ALA A 50 -3.45 -14.05 3.69
CA ALA A 50 -2.84 -12.95 4.43
C ALA A 50 -1.32 -13.16 4.65
N PRO A 51 -0.44 -12.25 4.19
CA PRO A 51 0.97 -12.23 4.59
C PRO A 51 1.22 -11.40 5.87
N PRO A 52 2.26 -11.75 6.66
CA PRO A 52 2.88 -13.07 6.82
C PRO A 52 1.88 -14.15 7.28
N ALA A 53 2.19 -15.40 6.94
CA ALA A 53 1.39 -16.56 7.31
C ALA A 53 1.43 -16.92 8.81
N ASP A 54 2.23 -16.22 9.62
CA ASP A 54 2.37 -16.49 11.05
C ASP A 54 1.02 -16.30 11.77
N PRO A 55 0.42 -17.37 12.32
CA PRO A 55 -0.87 -17.28 13.00
C PRO A 55 -0.85 -16.37 14.23
N SER A 56 0.32 -16.14 14.84
CA SER A 56 0.46 -15.27 16.02
C SER A 56 0.26 -13.78 15.69
N LEU A 57 0.34 -13.41 14.41
CA LEU A 57 0.14 -12.05 13.92
C LEU A 57 -1.26 -11.82 13.32
N ARG A 58 -2.15 -12.79 13.48
CA ARG A 58 -3.54 -12.70 13.04
C ARG A 58 -4.45 -12.34 14.19
N ILE A 59 -5.36 -11.41 13.92
CA ILE A 59 -6.47 -11.10 14.82
C ILE A 59 -7.70 -11.89 14.41
N ALA A 60 -8.51 -12.27 15.40
CA ALA A 60 -9.79 -12.89 15.15
C ALA A 60 -10.77 -11.86 14.53
N PRO A 61 -11.76 -12.33 13.75
CA PRO A 61 -12.87 -11.48 13.36
C PRO A 61 -13.53 -10.83 14.59
N PRO A 62 -13.81 -9.50 14.53
CA PRO A 62 -14.50 -8.81 15.61
C PRO A 62 -15.97 -9.28 15.68
N ASP A 63 -16.63 -8.97 16.79
CA ASP A 63 -18.08 -9.13 16.87
C ASP A 63 -18.80 -8.25 15.82
N PRO A 64 -20.02 -8.60 15.36
CA PRO A 64 -20.70 -7.86 14.28
C PRO A 64 -20.88 -6.37 14.53
N ASP A 65 -21.04 -5.96 15.79
CA ASP A 65 -21.23 -4.58 16.22
C ASP A 65 -19.93 -3.91 16.70
N GLU A 66 -18.83 -4.67 16.80
CA GLU A 66 -17.54 -4.15 17.19
C GLU A 66 -16.85 -3.47 16.00
N SER A 67 -16.34 -2.26 16.23
CA SER A 67 -15.62 -1.50 15.21
C SER A 67 -14.20 -2.04 15.04
N ALA A 68 -13.81 -2.32 13.80
CA ALA A 68 -12.47 -2.77 13.45
C ALA A 68 -11.98 -2.10 12.16
N HIS A 69 -10.74 -2.41 11.79
CA HIS A 69 -10.11 -1.94 10.56
C HIS A 69 -10.31 -2.96 9.45
N TRP A 70 -10.74 -2.50 8.28
CA TRP A 70 -11.06 -3.34 7.13
C TRP A 70 -10.43 -2.77 5.88
N ILE A 71 -10.16 -3.65 4.93
CA ILE A 71 -9.77 -3.30 3.57
C ILE A 71 -11.03 -3.43 2.71
N VAL A 72 -11.31 -2.40 1.92
CA VAL A 72 -12.28 -2.46 0.82
C VAL A 72 -11.52 -2.27 -0.49
N HIS A 73 -11.71 -3.16 -1.45
CA HIS A 73 -11.18 -3.03 -2.80
C HIS A 73 -12.33 -2.97 -3.80
N TRP A 74 -12.20 -2.05 -4.77
CA TRP A 74 -13.20 -1.84 -5.80
C TRP A 74 -12.78 -2.54 -7.10
N ASN A 75 -13.78 -3.07 -7.81
CA ASN A 75 -13.57 -3.70 -9.13
C ASN A 75 -13.22 -2.70 -10.25
N THR A 76 -13.35 -1.41 -9.97
CA THR A 76 -13.19 -0.28 -10.89
C THR A 76 -12.52 0.90 -10.17
N ASP A 77 -12.11 1.92 -10.92
CA ASP A 77 -11.41 3.08 -10.37
C ASP A 77 -12.18 3.74 -9.22
N VAL A 78 -11.44 4.18 -8.20
CA VAL A 78 -12.07 4.81 -7.03
C VAL A 78 -12.54 6.21 -7.38
N SER A 79 -13.83 6.47 -7.16
CA SER A 79 -14.45 7.78 -7.36
C SER A 79 -14.99 8.34 -6.05
N THR A 80 -15.28 9.65 -6.00
CA THR A 80 -15.91 10.29 -4.85
C THR A 80 -17.25 9.63 -4.51
N ALA A 81 -18.07 9.32 -5.52
CA ALA A 81 -19.36 8.66 -5.34
C ALA A 81 -19.22 7.29 -4.63
N ARG A 82 -18.23 6.48 -5.03
CA ARG A 82 -17.95 5.18 -4.38
C ARG A 82 -17.49 5.34 -2.93
N LYS A 83 -16.69 6.36 -2.63
CA LYS A 83 -16.31 6.68 -1.24
C LYS A 83 -17.53 7.09 -0.42
N ASP A 84 -18.45 7.84 -1.02
CA ASP A 84 -19.68 8.28 -0.37
C ASP A 84 -20.66 7.11 -0.12
N GLU A 85 -20.69 6.09 -0.99
CA GLU A 85 -21.41 4.84 -0.74
C GLU A 85 -20.93 4.19 0.58
N LEU A 86 -19.61 4.05 0.77
CA LEU A 86 -19.07 3.50 2.03
C LEU A 86 -19.39 4.38 3.24
N ARG A 87 -19.28 5.71 3.11
CA ARG A 87 -19.63 6.64 4.20
C ARG A 87 -21.11 6.56 4.56
N SER A 88 -21.99 6.35 3.58
CA SER A 88 -23.44 6.21 3.81
C SER A 88 -23.80 4.97 4.62
N LEU A 89 -22.96 3.93 4.57
CA LEU A 89 -23.03 2.75 5.43
C LEU A 89 -22.46 3.00 6.84
N GLY A 90 -21.87 4.18 7.08
CA GLY A 90 -21.24 4.54 8.34
C GLY A 90 -19.77 4.11 8.46
N ALA A 91 -19.12 3.77 7.33
CA ALA A 91 -17.68 3.51 7.33
C ALA A 91 -16.87 4.82 7.35
N GLU A 92 -15.79 4.83 8.10
CA GLU A 92 -14.82 5.91 8.14
C GLU A 92 -13.62 5.57 7.24
N LEU A 93 -13.33 6.41 6.25
CA LEU A 93 -12.18 6.20 5.36
C LEU A 93 -10.91 6.74 6.02
N LEU A 94 -9.93 5.86 6.26
CA LEU A 94 -8.69 6.21 6.96
C LEU A 94 -7.54 6.51 6.00
N GLY A 95 -7.39 5.71 4.95
CA GLY A 95 -6.24 5.84 4.06
C GLY A 95 -6.37 5.04 2.78
N TYR A 96 -5.71 5.52 1.73
CA TYR A 96 -5.59 4.79 0.47
C TYR A 96 -4.60 3.64 0.64
N LEU A 97 -4.95 2.47 0.09
CA LEU A 97 -4.03 1.39 -0.18
C LEU A 97 -3.87 1.29 -1.71
N PRO A 98 -2.66 1.04 -2.25
CA PRO A 98 -2.47 0.90 -3.70
C PRO A 98 -3.44 -0.11 -4.34
N GLU A 99 -3.61 0.05 -5.66
CA GLU A 99 -4.49 -0.79 -6.47
C GLU A 99 -5.98 -0.68 -6.12
N ARG A 100 -6.51 0.54 -5.99
CA ARG A 100 -7.95 0.80 -5.77
C ARG A 100 -8.49 0.21 -4.46
N ALA A 101 -7.65 0.12 -3.44
CA ALA A 101 -8.04 -0.34 -2.12
C ALA A 101 -8.06 0.84 -1.12
N TRP A 102 -8.85 0.69 -0.07
CA TRP A 102 -8.93 1.66 1.02
C TRP A 102 -8.96 0.94 2.36
N LEU A 103 -8.19 1.47 3.31
CA LEU A 103 -8.32 1.14 4.71
C LEU A 103 -9.46 1.96 5.30
N VAL A 104 -10.40 1.27 5.94
CA VAL A 104 -11.58 1.87 6.56
C VAL A 104 -11.78 1.36 7.98
N ARG A 105 -12.42 2.16 8.82
CA ARG A 105 -12.92 1.75 10.13
C ARG A 105 -14.43 1.59 10.07
N MET A 106 -14.91 0.39 10.39
CA MET A 106 -16.33 0.03 10.37
C MET A 106 -16.60 -1.23 11.20
N THR A 107 -17.87 -1.49 11.52
CA THR A 107 -18.33 -2.72 12.17
C THR A 107 -18.40 -3.90 11.20
N GLY A 108 -18.49 -5.13 11.72
CA GLY A 108 -18.68 -6.32 10.90
C GLY A 108 -19.97 -6.29 10.07
N ALA A 109 -21.06 -5.76 10.63
CA ALA A 109 -22.32 -5.60 9.89
C ALA A 109 -22.20 -4.62 8.71
N GLN A 110 -21.47 -3.51 8.91
CA GLN A 110 -21.19 -2.54 7.85
C GLN A 110 -20.25 -3.11 6.79
N ALA A 111 -19.27 -3.92 7.19
CA ALA A 111 -18.37 -4.62 6.27
C ALA A 111 -19.13 -5.60 5.35
N ALA A 112 -20.09 -6.35 5.92
CA ALA A 112 -20.97 -7.21 5.14
C ALA A 112 -21.83 -6.41 4.14
N ALA A 113 -22.37 -5.27 4.55
CA ALA A 113 -23.13 -4.38 3.67
C ALA A 113 -22.27 -3.80 2.54
N ALA A 114 -21.02 -3.40 2.85
CA ALA A 114 -20.07 -2.91 1.85
C ALA A 114 -19.72 -3.98 0.81
N GLY A 115 -19.56 -5.24 1.24
CA GLY A 115 -19.29 -6.38 0.34
C GLY A 115 -20.46 -6.73 -0.59
N ALA A 116 -21.67 -6.24 -0.31
CA ALA A 116 -22.84 -6.41 -1.17
C ALA A 116 -22.97 -5.32 -2.25
N LEU A 117 -22.13 -4.28 -2.22
CA LEU A 117 -22.10 -3.24 -3.25
C LEU A 117 -21.56 -3.83 -4.55
N GLY A 118 -22.26 -3.65 -5.67
CA GLY A 118 -21.81 -4.16 -6.98
C GLY A 118 -20.49 -3.54 -7.49
N SER A 119 -20.03 -2.46 -6.87
CA SER A 119 -18.74 -1.81 -7.14
C SER A 119 -17.57 -2.44 -6.36
N VAL A 120 -17.85 -3.25 -5.35
CA VAL A 120 -16.86 -3.87 -4.45
C VAL A 120 -16.71 -5.34 -4.81
N ASP A 121 -15.47 -5.81 -4.96
CA ASP A 121 -15.15 -7.23 -5.20
C ASP A 121 -14.42 -7.87 -4.02
N TYR A 122 -14.00 -7.09 -3.01
CA TYR A 122 -13.38 -7.61 -1.81
C TYR A 122 -13.56 -6.71 -0.59
N VAL A 123 -13.93 -7.35 0.52
CA VAL A 123 -13.90 -6.77 1.87
C VAL A 123 -13.21 -7.77 2.78
N GLY A 124 -12.16 -7.33 3.48
CA GLY A 124 -11.38 -8.19 4.37
C GLY A 124 -10.91 -7.48 5.62
N LEU A 125 -10.79 -8.21 6.72
CA LEU A 125 -10.28 -7.66 7.97
C LEU A 125 -8.80 -7.26 7.79
N TRP A 126 -8.45 -6.05 8.21
CA TRP A 126 -7.06 -5.61 8.27
C TRP A 126 -6.31 -6.43 9.33
N GLN A 127 -5.21 -7.07 8.92
CA GLN A 127 -4.36 -7.85 9.82
C GLN A 127 -3.11 -7.03 10.19
N PRO A 128 -2.64 -7.04 11.45
CA PRO A 128 -1.38 -6.38 11.84
C PRO A 128 -0.19 -6.78 10.97
N ALA A 129 -0.20 -8.05 10.55
CA ALA A 129 0.72 -8.66 9.58
C ALA A 129 0.94 -7.79 8.32
N TYR A 130 -0.10 -7.12 7.81
CA TYR A 130 -0.04 -6.30 6.59
C TYR A 130 0.80 -5.03 6.71
N ALA A 131 1.01 -4.54 7.95
CA ALA A 131 1.74 -3.32 8.25
C ALA A 131 3.26 -3.53 8.39
N LEU A 132 3.74 -4.77 8.44
CA LEU A 132 5.15 -5.04 8.72
C LEU A 132 6.02 -4.70 7.52
N SER A 133 7.02 -3.84 7.74
CA SER A 133 8.03 -3.56 6.73
C SER A 133 8.93 -4.79 6.49
N PRO A 134 9.21 -5.15 5.23
CA PRO A 134 10.12 -6.25 4.90
C PRO A 134 11.58 -5.90 5.23
N GLU A 135 11.87 -4.64 5.56
CA GLU A 135 13.21 -4.17 5.93
C GLU A 135 13.56 -4.40 7.41
N ILE A 136 12.59 -4.83 8.23
CA ILE A 136 12.80 -5.11 9.65
C ILE A 136 13.88 -6.17 9.79
N GLY A 137 14.98 -5.80 10.46
CA GLY A 137 16.12 -6.70 10.74
C GLY A 137 17.03 -6.98 9.55
N THR A 138 16.74 -6.44 8.36
CA THR A 138 17.59 -6.63 7.17
C THR A 138 18.44 -5.40 6.85
N HIS A 139 18.10 -4.24 7.41
CA HIS A 139 18.84 -3.01 7.18
C HIS A 139 20.25 -3.04 7.77
N VAL A 140 21.27 -2.84 6.92
CA VAL A 140 22.67 -2.74 7.35
C VAL A 140 23.03 -1.27 7.52
N TYR A 141 23.23 -0.84 8.76
CA TYR A 141 23.65 0.53 9.04
C TYR A 141 25.10 0.80 8.59
N GLN A 142 25.30 1.94 7.94
CA GLN A 142 26.64 2.41 7.53
C GLN A 142 27.45 2.93 8.71
N ASP A 143 26.78 3.62 9.64
CA ASP A 143 27.38 4.17 10.84
C ASP A 143 27.87 3.03 11.78
N PRO A 144 29.15 3.02 12.20
CA PRO A 144 29.71 1.96 13.02
C PRO A 144 29.03 1.78 14.39
N GLU A 145 28.59 2.86 15.03
CA GLU A 145 27.90 2.78 16.33
C GLU A 145 26.52 2.15 16.16
N ARG A 146 25.78 2.57 15.14
CA ARG A 146 24.48 1.98 14.79
C ARG A 146 24.57 0.52 14.38
N ARG A 147 25.65 0.12 13.72
CA ARG A 147 25.88 -1.28 13.34
C ARG A 147 26.27 -2.16 14.54
N ALA A 148 26.90 -1.59 15.56
CA ALA A 148 27.23 -2.29 16.81
C ALA A 148 26.03 -2.42 17.76
N ASP A 149 24.97 -1.64 17.54
CA ASP A 149 23.71 -1.72 18.29
C ASP A 149 23.00 -3.05 18.00
N THR A 150 22.75 -3.83 19.06
CA THR A 150 22.07 -5.12 18.96
C THR A 150 20.56 -5.01 19.02
N ARG A 151 20.02 -3.79 19.21
CA ARG A 151 18.58 -3.53 19.30
C ARG A 151 18.02 -3.16 17.94
N LEU A 152 16.83 -3.68 17.63
CA LEU A 152 16.02 -3.17 16.54
C LEU A 152 15.38 -1.85 16.94
N ARG A 153 15.50 -0.85 16.07
CA ARG A 153 14.70 0.38 16.15
C ARG A 153 13.56 0.30 15.17
N LEU A 154 12.35 0.39 15.69
CA LEU A 154 11.11 0.32 14.93
C LEU A 154 10.40 1.66 15.04
N VAL A 155 9.89 2.14 13.91
CA VAL A 155 8.91 3.22 13.87
C VAL A 155 7.54 2.58 13.74
N VAL A 156 6.57 3.06 14.52
CA VAL A 156 5.22 2.53 14.54
C VAL A 156 4.27 3.69 14.29
N ASP A 157 3.60 3.67 13.14
CA ASP A 157 2.57 4.63 12.81
C ASP A 157 1.24 4.18 13.44
N LEU A 158 0.49 5.13 13.99
CA LEU A 158 -0.76 4.87 14.69
C LEU A 158 -1.95 5.32 13.87
N PHE A 159 -3.05 4.58 13.99
CA PHE A 159 -4.30 5.03 13.42
C PHE A 159 -4.83 6.26 14.16
N PRO A 160 -5.58 7.14 13.47
CA PRO A 160 -6.19 8.30 14.10
C PRO A 160 -7.04 7.92 15.31
N GLY A 161 -6.76 8.58 16.44
CA GLY A 161 -7.46 8.39 17.72
C GLY A 161 -6.85 7.32 18.64
N VAL A 162 -5.78 6.65 18.24
CA VAL A 162 -5.07 5.70 19.11
C VAL A 162 -4.18 6.45 20.12
N ASP A 163 -4.29 6.08 21.40
CA ASP A 163 -3.48 6.66 22.47
C ASP A 163 -2.04 6.13 22.44
N ALA A 164 -1.11 6.98 22.01
CA ALA A 164 0.32 6.67 21.95
C ALA A 164 0.92 6.36 23.34
N ASN A 165 0.39 6.90 24.43
CA ASN A 165 0.87 6.60 25.78
C ASN A 165 0.45 5.20 26.22
N LEU A 166 -0.77 4.80 25.90
CA LEU A 166 -1.26 3.44 26.16
C LEU A 166 -0.43 2.41 25.37
N LEU A 167 -0.15 2.69 24.10
CA LEU A 167 0.74 1.88 23.28
C LEU A 167 2.14 1.80 23.89
N ALA A 168 2.73 2.93 24.26
CA ALA A 168 4.07 2.98 24.86
C ALA A 168 4.13 2.19 26.19
N ALA A 169 3.08 2.25 27.00
CA ALA A 169 2.98 1.45 28.22
C ALA A 169 2.92 -0.06 27.90
N GLY A 170 2.17 -0.46 26.86
CA GLY A 170 2.14 -1.83 26.36
C GLY A 170 3.50 -2.31 25.84
N ALA A 171 4.15 -1.52 24.99
CA ALA A 171 5.45 -1.83 24.42
C ALA A 171 6.53 -2.00 25.52
N ARG A 172 6.52 -1.16 26.56
CA ARG A 172 7.43 -1.31 27.71
C ARG A 172 7.23 -2.62 28.47
N LYS A 173 6.00 -3.14 28.57
CA LYS A 173 5.74 -4.46 29.17
C LYS A 173 6.34 -5.61 28.35
N LEU A 174 6.56 -5.40 27.06
CA LEU A 174 7.24 -6.32 26.16
C LEU A 174 8.77 -6.13 26.13
N GLY A 175 9.31 -5.23 26.97
CA GLY A 175 10.74 -4.95 27.05
C GLY A 175 11.24 -3.90 26.06
N ALA A 176 10.35 -3.23 25.33
CA ALA A 176 10.75 -2.14 24.42
C ALA A 176 11.13 -0.88 25.20
N ALA A 177 12.17 -0.19 24.71
CA ALA A 177 12.48 1.18 25.12
C ALA A 177 11.88 2.15 24.11
N LEU A 178 11.33 3.28 24.60
CA LEU A 178 10.77 4.32 23.73
C LEU A 178 11.83 5.41 23.55
N ASP A 179 12.30 5.57 22.30
CA ASP A 179 13.30 6.59 21.95
C ASP A 179 12.66 7.97 21.70
N GLY A 180 11.37 8.04 21.34
CA GLY A 180 10.64 9.28 21.12
C GLY A 180 9.22 9.07 20.62
N LEU A 181 8.40 10.12 20.70
CA LEU A 181 7.12 10.23 19.99
C LEU A 181 7.30 11.29 18.91
N TYR A 182 7.07 10.92 17.66
CA TYR A 182 7.12 11.85 16.55
C TYR A 182 5.69 12.31 16.25
N PRO A 183 5.40 13.62 16.25
CA PRO A 183 4.14 14.10 15.73
C PRO A 183 4.09 13.89 14.21
N ASP A 184 2.91 13.55 13.70
CA ASP A 184 2.60 13.49 12.27
C ASP A 184 2.76 14.86 11.59
#